data_AF-A0A4Q3UWR1-F1
#
_entry.id   AF-A0A4Q3UWR1-F1
#
_cell.length_a   1.000
_cell.length_b   1.000
_cell.length_c   1.000
_cell.angle_alpha   90.00
_cell.angle_beta   90.00
_cell.angle_gamma   90.00
#
_symmetry.space_group_name_H-M   'P 1'
#
loop_
_entity.id
_entity.type
_entity.pdbx_description
1 polymer ?
#
loop_
_entity_poly.entity_id
_entity_poly.type
_entity_poly.pdbx_seq_one_letter_code
_entity_poly.pdbx_strand_id
1 'polypeptide(L)'
;MKRLPAVFILSLVFCCTKAQTLASLADSIRIASEIPEITYAVLTSDSILVTNTLGYHKTGSQNEEDKARATDFFHLGSNTKAITGFIAGYLTESKKITWDTKFYDLFPEWKVSANPVYLNITLADLLSHRARIKPYTSG
;
A
#
# COMPACT_ATOMS: atom_id res chain seq x y z
N MET A 1 27.00 -8.02 65.62
CA MET A 1 27.34 -7.61 64.24
C MET A 1 27.37 -8.85 63.36
N LYS A 2 26.48 -8.91 62.36
CA LYS A 2 26.71 -9.49 61.02
C LYS A 2 25.39 -9.36 60.27
N ARG A 3 25.25 -8.22 59.60
CA ARG A 3 24.22 -8.01 58.58
C ARG A 3 24.54 -9.01 57.47
N LEU A 4 23.61 -9.88 57.09
CA LEU A 4 23.61 -10.51 55.78
C LEU A 4 22.59 -9.76 54.93
N PRO A 5 22.94 -8.62 54.31
CA PRO A 5 22.11 -8.05 53.27
C PRO A 5 22.35 -8.84 51.98
N ALA A 6 21.31 -8.91 51.14
CA ALA A 6 21.48 -9.05 49.70
C ALA A 6 22.07 -10.37 49.18
N VAL A 7 21.36 -11.49 49.40
CA VAL A 7 21.27 -12.54 48.36
C VAL A 7 19.87 -12.53 47.75
N PHE A 8 19.32 -11.33 47.57
CA PHE A 8 18.49 -11.03 46.40
C PHE A 8 19.46 -10.50 45.34
N ILE A 9 20.39 -11.36 44.88
CA ILE A 9 21.02 -11.13 43.58
C ILE A 9 19.91 -11.43 42.59
N LEU A 10 19.10 -10.39 42.40
CA LEU A 10 18.56 -9.91 41.15
C LEU A 10 19.04 -10.74 39.96
N SER A 11 18.47 -11.93 39.82
CA SER A 11 18.36 -12.64 38.55
C SER A 11 17.39 -11.82 37.71
N LEU A 12 17.86 -10.64 37.28
CA LEU A 12 17.44 -10.01 36.04
C LEU A 12 17.81 -11.02 34.96
N VAL A 13 16.91 -11.98 34.78
CA VAL A 13 16.79 -12.72 33.53
C VAL A 13 16.58 -11.61 32.50
N PHE A 14 17.66 -11.21 31.84
CA PHE A 14 17.57 -10.51 30.57
C PHE A 14 16.91 -11.50 29.61
N CYS A 15 15.58 -11.57 29.71
CA CYS A 15 14.76 -12.21 28.70
C CYS A 15 14.92 -11.33 27.48
N CYS A 16 15.94 -11.62 26.69
CA CYS A 16 16.14 -11.01 25.39
C CYS A 16 15.00 -11.53 24.53
N THR A 17 13.85 -10.84 24.59
CA THR A 17 12.72 -11.11 23.73
C THR A 17 13.20 -10.84 22.31
N LYS A 18 13.38 -11.90 21.52
CA LYS A 18 13.65 -11.72 20.09
C LYS A 18 12.44 -11.01 19.50
N ALA A 19 12.66 -9.80 19.00
CA ALA A 19 11.66 -9.12 18.20
C ALA A 19 11.26 -10.00 17.01
N GLN A 20 10.02 -9.85 16.53
CA GLN A 20 9.53 -10.57 15.38
C GLN A 20 10.51 -10.43 14.21
N THR A 21 10.99 -11.55 13.65
CA THR A 21 11.90 -11.52 12.51
C THR A 21 11.08 -11.31 11.23
N LEU A 22 10.65 -10.06 11.00
CA LEU A 22 9.76 -9.72 9.87
C LEU A 22 10.37 -10.10 8.51
N ALA A 23 11.69 -10.01 8.38
CA ALA A 23 12.39 -10.37 7.15
C ALA A 23 12.21 -11.86 6.80
N SER A 24 12.40 -12.77 7.77
CA SER A 24 12.26 -14.20 7.52
C SER A 24 10.80 -14.61 7.30
N LEU A 25 9.86 -13.94 7.98
CA LEU A 25 8.43 -14.13 7.73
C LEU A 25 8.05 -13.69 6.32
N ALA A 26 8.47 -12.49 5.90
CA ALA A 26 8.20 -11.97 4.56
C ALA A 26 8.83 -12.85 3.48
N ASP A 27 10.06 -13.33 3.68
CA ASP A 27 10.72 -14.23 2.73
C ASP A 27 10.00 -15.58 2.64
N SER A 28 9.54 -16.12 3.78
CA SER A 28 8.72 -17.34 3.78
C SER A 28 7.42 -17.18 3.00
N ILE A 29 6.75 -16.03 3.11
CA ILE A 29 5.53 -15.72 2.33
C ILE A 29 5.87 -15.60 0.84
N ARG A 30 6.96 -14.90 0.52
CA ARG A 30 7.46 -14.70 -0.85
C ARG A 30 7.71 -16.05 -1.53
N ILE A 31 8.45 -16.94 -0.87
CA ILE A 31 8.77 -18.28 -1.38
C ILE A 31 7.50 -19.12 -1.53
N ALA A 32 6.65 -19.18 -0.49
CA ALA A 32 5.43 -19.99 -0.51
C ALA A 32 4.40 -19.52 -1.56
N SER A 33 4.42 -18.24 -1.91
CA SER A 33 3.51 -17.63 -2.90
C SER A 33 4.15 -17.55 -4.30
N GLU A 34 5.35 -18.09 -4.49
CA GLU A 34 6.12 -18.02 -5.74
C GLU A 34 6.31 -16.58 -6.27
N ILE A 35 6.38 -15.60 -5.36
CA ILE A 35 6.61 -14.20 -5.69
C ILE A 35 8.13 -14.01 -5.86
N PRO A 36 8.61 -13.47 -6.99
CA PRO A 36 10.04 -13.33 -7.23
C PRO A 36 10.68 -12.31 -6.28
N GLU A 37 9.99 -11.19 -6.03
CA GLU A 37 10.45 -10.08 -5.21
C GLU A 37 9.34 -9.50 -4.34
N ILE A 38 9.66 -9.13 -3.10
CA ILE A 38 8.75 -8.40 -2.21
C ILE A 38 9.48 -7.24 -1.52
N THR A 39 8.81 -6.09 -1.45
CA THR A 39 9.21 -4.96 -0.60
C THR A 39 8.11 -4.65 0.41
N TYR A 40 8.49 -4.38 1.65
CA TYR A 40 7.54 -3.99 2.69
C TYR A 40 8.13 -2.91 3.62
N ALA A 41 7.23 -2.16 4.26
CA ALA A 41 7.56 -1.20 5.29
C ALA A 41 6.60 -1.31 6.48
N VAL A 42 7.10 -1.05 7.68
CA VAL A 42 6.31 -0.86 8.90
C VAL A 42 6.59 0.55 9.39
N LEU A 43 5.54 1.32 9.65
CA LEU A 43 5.63 2.74 9.94
C LEU A 43 4.64 3.17 11.03
N THR A 44 5.01 4.22 11.76
CA THR A 44 4.15 4.98 12.67
C THR A 44 3.75 6.29 11.98
N SER A 45 3.00 7.16 12.68
CA SER A 45 2.65 8.49 12.18
C SER A 45 3.85 9.39 11.88
N ASP A 46 4.99 9.11 12.51
CA ASP A 46 6.18 9.97 12.56
C ASP A 46 7.48 9.27 12.15
N SER A 47 7.48 7.94 11.97
CA SER A 47 8.72 7.21 11.69
C SER A 47 8.50 5.95 10.84
N ILE A 48 9.57 5.54 10.15
CA ILE A 48 9.65 4.24 9.51
C ILE A 48 10.41 3.31 10.45
N LEU A 49 9.74 2.27 10.93
CA LEU A 49 10.31 1.31 11.88
C LEU A 49 11.13 0.23 11.18
N VAL A 50 10.65 -0.25 10.03
CA VAL A 50 11.28 -1.32 9.26
C VAL A 50 11.03 -1.08 7.78
N THR A 51 12.05 -1.28 6.96
CA THR A 51 11.95 -1.44 5.51
C THR A 51 12.81 -2.61 5.09
N ASN A 52 12.32 -3.43 4.16
CA ASN A 52 13.13 -4.49 3.58
C ASN A 52 12.64 -4.84 2.17
N THR A 53 13.59 -5.28 1.35
CA THR A 53 13.38 -5.73 -0.03
C THR A 53 14.09 -7.06 -0.20
N LEU A 54 13.36 -8.07 -0.63
CA LEU A 54 13.79 -9.47 -0.63
C LEU A 54 13.49 -10.13 -1.97
N GLY A 55 14.38 -11.02 -2.39
CA GLY A 55 14.22 -11.82 -3.60
C GLY A 55 14.99 -11.25 -4.80
N TYR A 56 14.44 -11.48 -5.99
CA TYR A 56 15.04 -11.14 -7.28
C TYR A 56 13.96 -10.67 -8.25
N HIS A 57 14.32 -9.84 -9.24
CA HIS A 57 13.39 -9.28 -10.24
C HIS A 57 12.64 -10.33 -11.06
N LYS A 58 13.17 -11.56 -11.15
CA LYS A 58 12.56 -12.66 -11.91
C LYS A 58 12.73 -14.01 -11.23
N THR A 59 11.77 -14.91 -11.47
CA THR A 59 11.79 -16.28 -10.96
C THR A 59 13.02 -17.04 -11.45
N GLY A 60 13.67 -17.78 -10.55
CA GLY A 60 14.83 -18.62 -10.86
C GLY A 60 16.16 -17.87 -10.98
N SER A 61 16.19 -16.54 -10.82
CA SER A 61 17.46 -15.80 -10.79
C SER A 61 18.13 -15.87 -9.42
N GLN A 62 19.46 -15.88 -9.42
CA GLN A 62 20.33 -15.76 -8.26
C GLN A 62 21.55 -14.86 -8.50
N ASN A 63 21.58 -14.12 -9.62
CA ASN A 63 22.69 -13.22 -9.92
C ASN A 63 22.50 -11.86 -9.22
N GLU A 64 23.58 -11.10 -9.09
CA GLU A 64 23.56 -9.79 -8.41
C GLU A 64 22.86 -8.69 -9.24
N GLU A 65 22.70 -8.87 -10.55
CA GLU A 65 22.01 -7.92 -11.43
C GLU A 65 20.51 -7.91 -11.16
N ASP A 66 19.91 -9.10 -11.04
CA ASP A 66 18.49 -9.31 -10.78
C ASP A 66 18.15 -9.22 -9.28
N LYS A 67 19.11 -8.95 -8.40
CA LYS A 67 18.87 -8.91 -6.96
C LYS A 67 18.01 -7.72 -6.61
N ALA A 68 16.97 -7.95 -5.81
CA ALA A 68 16.02 -6.95 -5.37
C ALA A 68 16.69 -5.81 -4.58
N ARG A 69 16.22 -4.58 -4.78
CA ARG A 69 16.77 -3.34 -4.23
C ARG A 69 15.64 -2.43 -3.77
N ALA A 70 15.88 -1.67 -2.70
CA ALA A 70 14.91 -0.68 -2.21
C ALA A 70 14.55 0.43 -3.22
N THR A 71 15.31 0.54 -4.31
CA THR A 71 15.08 1.48 -5.41
C THR A 71 14.23 0.91 -6.54
N ASP A 72 13.81 -0.34 -6.46
CA ASP A 72 13.07 -1.00 -7.53
C ASP A 72 11.64 -0.46 -7.65
N PHE A 73 11.17 -0.39 -8.89
CA PHE A 73 9.84 0.13 -9.20
C PHE A 73 8.81 -1.01 -9.25
N PHE A 74 7.68 -0.79 -8.60
CA PHE A 74 6.56 -1.73 -8.59
C PHE A 74 5.32 -1.12 -9.27
N HIS A 75 4.57 -1.95 -9.98
CA HIS A 75 3.23 -1.58 -10.40
C HIS A 75 2.30 -1.56 -9.18
N LEU A 76 1.82 -0.37 -8.81
CA LEU A 76 0.96 -0.17 -7.65
C LEU A 76 -0.45 -0.77 -7.80
N GLY A 77 -0.87 -1.08 -9.04
CA GLY A 77 -2.19 -1.62 -9.33
C GLY A 77 -3.30 -0.74 -8.76
N SER A 78 -4.21 -1.35 -7.99
CA SER A 78 -5.35 -0.63 -7.41
C SER A 78 -4.98 0.35 -6.28
N ASN A 79 -3.76 0.33 -5.74
CA ASN A 79 -3.34 1.34 -4.76
C ASN A 79 -3.35 2.76 -5.35
N THR A 80 -3.22 2.89 -6.68
CA THR A 80 -3.37 4.16 -7.40
C THR A 80 -4.73 4.84 -7.12
N LYS A 81 -5.79 4.09 -6.78
CA LYS A 81 -7.10 4.66 -6.44
C LYS A 81 -7.05 5.58 -5.22
N ALA A 82 -6.23 5.25 -4.21
CA ALA A 82 -6.06 6.10 -3.04
C ALA A 82 -5.41 7.44 -3.42
N ILE A 83 -4.43 7.41 -4.33
CA ILE A 83 -3.77 8.61 -4.87
C ILE A 83 -4.79 9.45 -5.67
N THR A 84 -5.59 8.82 -6.52
CA THR A 84 -6.67 9.49 -7.26
C THR A 84 -7.69 10.14 -6.32
N GLY A 85 -8.10 9.43 -5.26
CA GLY A 85 -9.01 9.95 -4.24
C GLY A 85 -8.41 11.15 -3.49
N PHE A 86 -7.12 11.11 -3.14
CA PHE A 86 -6.43 12.22 -2.52
C PHE A 86 -6.41 13.47 -3.42
N ILE A 87 -6.06 13.31 -4.71
CA ILE A 87 -6.07 14.42 -5.67
C ILE A 87 -7.48 15.00 -5.81
N ALA A 88 -8.51 14.16 -5.88
CA ALA A 88 -9.90 14.60 -5.94
C ALA A 88 -10.32 15.40 -4.69
N GLY A 89 -9.91 14.96 -3.50
CA GLY A 89 -10.11 15.68 -2.25
C GLY A 89 -9.42 17.05 -2.26
N TYR A 90 -8.15 17.10 -2.62
CA TYR A 90 -7.38 18.33 -2.74
C TYR A 90 -8.02 19.34 -3.72
N LEU A 91 -8.47 18.87 -4.89
CA LEU A 91 -9.16 19.71 -5.87
C LEU A 91 -10.52 20.21 -5.37
N THR A 92 -11.22 19.39 -4.58
CA THR A 92 -12.49 19.77 -3.94
C THR A 92 -12.27 20.86 -2.87
N GLU A 93 -11.27 20.70 -2.00
CA GLU A 93 -10.87 21.73 -1.02
C GLU A 93 -10.46 23.04 -1.72
N SER A 94 -9.75 22.92 -2.84
CA SER A 94 -9.34 24.04 -3.69
C SER A 94 -10.48 24.66 -4.52
N LYS A 95 -11.74 24.20 -4.35
CA LYS A 95 -12.94 24.66 -5.06
C LYS A 95 -12.83 24.56 -6.60
N LYS A 96 -12.03 23.63 -7.11
CA LYS A 96 -11.88 23.38 -8.56
C LYS A 96 -12.95 22.44 -9.10
N ILE A 97 -13.38 21.50 -8.25
CA ILE A 97 -14.48 20.56 -8.48
C ILE A 97 -15.25 20.39 -7.16
N THR A 98 -16.33 19.64 -7.19
CA THR A 98 -17.13 19.22 -6.04
C THR A 98 -17.39 17.72 -6.09
N TRP A 99 -17.81 17.12 -4.97
CA TRP A 99 -18.19 15.70 -4.94
C TRP A 99 -19.36 15.38 -5.90
N ASP A 100 -20.24 16.34 -6.14
CA ASP A 100 -21.37 16.24 -7.07
C ASP A 100 -21.01 16.60 -8.52
N THR A 101 -19.74 16.95 -8.79
CA THR A 101 -19.30 17.25 -10.17
C THR A 101 -19.53 16.03 -11.05
N LYS A 102 -20.29 16.20 -12.12
CA LYS A 102 -20.61 15.13 -13.07
C LYS A 102 -19.51 15.02 -14.11
N PHE A 103 -19.23 13.79 -14.54
CA PHE A 103 -18.20 13.53 -15.56
C PHE A 103 -18.39 14.41 -16.81
N TYR A 104 -19.62 14.46 -17.32
CA TYR A 104 -19.93 15.18 -18.55
C TYR A 104 -20.01 16.71 -18.38
N ASP A 105 -19.99 17.24 -17.17
CA ASP A 105 -19.86 18.70 -16.97
C ASP A 105 -18.41 19.15 -17.20
N LEU A 106 -17.44 18.25 -17.02
CA LEU A 106 -16.03 18.47 -17.34
C LEU A 106 -15.70 18.16 -18.81
N PHE A 107 -16.37 17.16 -19.39
CA PHE A 107 -16.15 16.69 -20.77
C PHE A 107 -17.46 16.73 -21.60
N PRO A 108 -17.99 17.95 -21.88
CA PRO A 108 -19.27 18.11 -22.54
C PRO A 108 -19.31 17.54 -23.96
N GLU A 109 -18.17 17.51 -24.65
CA GLU A 109 -18.03 16.99 -26.01
C GLU A 109 -18.31 15.48 -26.11
N TRP A 110 -18.21 14.73 -25.00
CA TRP A 110 -18.54 13.30 -24.97
C TRP A 110 -20.02 13.02 -24.66
N LYS A 111 -20.84 14.05 -24.38
CA LYS A 111 -22.28 13.87 -24.14
C LYS A 111 -23.01 13.27 -25.34
N VAL A 112 -22.59 13.60 -26.57
CA VAL A 112 -23.28 13.18 -27.81
C VAL A 112 -23.28 11.67 -28.00
N SER A 113 -22.21 10.99 -27.62
CA SER A 113 -22.07 9.53 -27.71
C SER A 113 -22.32 8.80 -26.39
N ALA A 114 -22.76 9.52 -25.35
CA ALA A 114 -22.94 8.98 -24.02
C ALA A 114 -24.13 8.01 -23.95
N ASN A 115 -23.96 6.91 -23.21
CA ASN A 115 -25.11 6.14 -22.75
C ASN A 115 -25.89 6.99 -21.72
N PRO A 116 -27.22 7.21 -21.89
CA PRO A 116 -28.02 8.02 -20.99
C PRO A 116 -27.89 7.66 -19.51
N VAL A 117 -27.65 6.39 -19.18
CA VAL A 117 -27.50 5.92 -17.79
C VAL A 117 -26.26 6.47 -17.08
N TYR A 118 -25.28 7.02 -17.83
CA TYR A 118 -24.04 7.57 -17.28
C TYR A 118 -24.07 9.10 -17.13
N LEU A 119 -25.07 9.79 -17.69
CA LEU A 119 -25.11 11.25 -17.76
C LEU A 119 -25.10 11.93 -16.38
N ASN A 120 -25.60 11.25 -15.36
CA ASN A 120 -25.72 11.77 -14.00
C ASN A 120 -24.70 11.19 -13.02
N ILE A 121 -23.72 10.40 -13.48
CA ILE A 121 -22.66 9.87 -12.61
C ILE A 121 -21.82 11.04 -12.07
N THR A 122 -21.72 11.10 -10.74
CA THR A 122 -20.91 12.08 -10.01
C THR A 122 -19.52 11.56 -9.71
N LEU A 123 -18.61 12.45 -9.33
CA LEU A 123 -17.30 12.10 -8.78
C LEU A 123 -17.44 11.18 -7.54
N ALA A 124 -18.39 11.48 -6.65
CA ALA A 124 -18.66 10.65 -5.47
C ALA A 124 -19.09 9.22 -5.85
N ASP A 125 -19.93 9.06 -6.88
CA ASP A 125 -20.33 7.73 -7.36
C ASP A 125 -19.14 6.92 -7.89
N LEU A 126 -18.21 7.57 -8.59
CA LEU A 126 -17.01 6.93 -9.13
C LEU A 126 -16.06 6.49 -8.02
N LEU A 127 -15.74 7.38 -7.08
CA LEU A 127 -14.80 7.12 -5.99
C LEU A 127 -15.35 6.14 -4.94
N SER A 128 -16.67 6.03 -4.82
CA SER A 128 -17.33 5.09 -3.88
C SER A 128 -17.74 3.76 -4.53
N HIS A 129 -17.38 3.53 -5.79
CA HIS A 129 -17.80 2.34 -6.57
C HIS A 129 -19.32 2.18 -6.70
N ARG A 130 -20.09 3.28 -6.63
CA ARG A 130 -21.55 3.30 -6.75
C ARG A 130 -22.05 3.75 -8.12
N ALA A 131 -21.14 4.11 -9.02
CA ALA A 131 -21.44 4.51 -10.40
C ALA A 131 -22.04 3.38 -11.28
N ARG A 132 -21.96 2.11 -10.83
CA ARG A 132 -22.48 0.92 -11.54
C ARG A 132 -21.92 0.74 -12.97
N ILE A 133 -20.77 1.35 -13.26
CA ILE A 133 -20.03 1.10 -14.49
C ILE A 133 -19.56 -0.35 -14.46
N LYS A 134 -19.85 -1.09 -15.53
CA LYS A 134 -19.40 -2.48 -15.64
C LYS A 134 -17.86 -2.52 -15.58
N PRO A 135 -17.27 -3.38 -14.74
CA PRO A 135 -15.84 -3.53 -14.71
C PRO A 135 -15.36 -4.04 -16.07
N TYR A 136 -14.21 -3.52 -16.50
CA TYR A 136 -13.50 -4.08 -17.65
C TYR A 136 -13.00 -5.47 -17.26
N THR A 137 -13.56 -6.51 -17.88
CA THR A 137 -13.38 -7.91 -17.48
C THR A 137 -12.61 -8.74 -18.51
N SER A 138 -12.32 -8.18 -19.68
CA SER A 138 -11.52 -8.82 -20.73
C SER A 138 -10.97 -7.77 -21.69
N GLY A 139 -9.71 -7.92 -22.08
CA GLY A 139 -9.05 -7.23 -23.19
C GLY A 139 -8.30 -8.21 -24.06
#